data_AF-A0A935FYY5-F1
#
_entry.id   AF-A0A935FYY5-F1
#
_cell.length_a   1.000
_cell.length_b   1.000
_cell.length_c   1.000
_cell.angle_alpha   90.00
_cell.angle_beta   90.00
_cell.angle_gamma   90.00
#
_symmetry.space_group_name_H-M   'P 1'
#
loop_
_entity.id
_entity.type
_entity.pdbx_description
1 polymer ?
#
loop_
_entity_poly.entity_id
_entity_poly.type
_entity_poly.pdbx_seq_one_letter_code
_entity_poly.pdbx_strand_id
1 'polypeptide(L)'
;MKTTLNAFLPPYSSLTPADLASGADDIAKGLFYHHDATFCDGYTLVGTAEVEVTLIAVSEVIDQKRKAIEAQLQKDMADSEVRQGKLREQIQQLLALPNGVEA
;
A
#
# COMPACT_ATOMS: atom_id res chain seq x y z
N MET A 1 -18.57 -12.31 -9.94
CA MET A 1 -18.01 -13.68 -9.96
C MET A 1 -17.95 -14.19 -8.53
N LYS A 2 -18.44 -15.39 -8.25
CA LYS A 2 -18.43 -15.99 -6.90
C LYS A 2 -17.33 -17.02 -6.78
N THR A 3 -16.57 -16.96 -5.70
CA THR A 3 -15.55 -17.96 -5.35
C THR A 3 -15.52 -18.16 -3.85
N THR A 4 -15.02 -19.30 -3.39
CA THR A 4 -14.79 -19.57 -1.97
C THR A 4 -13.32 -19.34 -1.65
N LEU A 5 -13.05 -18.58 -0.59
CA LEU A 5 -11.71 -18.40 0.00
C LEU A 5 -11.66 -19.10 1.36
N ASN A 6 -10.47 -19.49 1.77
CA ASN A 6 -10.21 -19.94 3.13
C ASN A 6 -10.14 -18.72 4.06
N ALA A 7 -10.68 -18.84 5.27
CA ALA A 7 -10.66 -17.83 6.30
C ALA A 7 -9.73 -18.26 7.44
N PHE A 8 -8.77 -17.42 7.76
CA PHE A 8 -7.70 -17.70 8.70
C PHE A 8 -7.67 -16.71 9.85
N LEU A 9 -7.32 -17.18 11.04
CA LEU A 9 -6.87 -16.34 12.14
C LEU A 9 -5.38 -16.02 11.96
N PRO A 10 -5.00 -14.73 11.95
CA PRO A 10 -3.60 -14.33 12.07
C PRO A 10 -2.96 -14.83 13.37
N PRO A 11 -1.63 -15.08 13.39
CA PRO A 11 -0.92 -15.54 14.58
C PRO A 11 -1.02 -14.58 15.78
N TYR A 12 -1.25 -13.30 15.52
CA TYR A 12 -1.42 -12.24 16.52
C TYR A 12 -2.89 -11.83 16.69
N SER A 13 -3.83 -12.68 16.28
CA SER A 13 -5.25 -12.40 16.47
C SER A 13 -5.61 -12.32 17.96
N SER A 14 -6.43 -11.34 18.32
CA SER A 14 -7.04 -11.23 19.65
C SER A 14 -8.33 -12.05 19.78
N LEU A 15 -8.80 -12.68 18.70
CA LEU A 15 -10.04 -13.44 18.68
C LEU A 15 -9.84 -14.78 19.42
N THR A 16 -10.75 -15.05 20.35
CA THR A 16 -10.80 -16.31 21.09
C THR A 16 -11.75 -17.30 20.41
N PRO A 17 -11.68 -18.61 20.75
CA PRO A 17 -12.65 -19.58 20.26
C PRO A 17 -14.11 -19.24 20.59
N ALA A 18 -14.37 -18.54 21.69
CA ALA A 18 -15.72 -18.10 22.05
C ALA A 18 -16.22 -16.99 21.11
N ASP A 19 -15.32 -16.12 20.66
CA ASP A 19 -15.64 -15.06 19.69
C ASP A 19 -16.01 -15.66 18.33
N LEU A 20 -15.41 -16.80 17.95
CA LEU A 20 -15.77 -17.51 16.72
C LEU A 20 -17.22 -18.02 16.72
N ALA A 21 -17.83 -18.17 17.89
CA ALA A 21 -19.21 -18.63 18.05
C ALA A 21 -20.24 -17.49 18.06
N SER A 22 -19.82 -16.22 18.12
CA SER A 22 -20.72 -15.08 18.36
C SER A 22 -21.39 -14.49 17.10
N GLY A 23 -20.96 -14.90 15.90
CA GLY A 23 -21.59 -14.53 14.62
C GLY A 23 -20.63 -13.89 13.61
N ALA A 24 -20.88 -14.12 12.32
CA ALA A 24 -19.89 -13.86 11.26
C ALA A 24 -19.49 -12.39 11.06
N ASP A 25 -20.40 -11.43 11.29
CA ASP A 25 -20.22 -10.04 10.85
C ASP A 25 -19.11 -9.28 11.61
N ASP A 26 -18.93 -9.56 12.91
CA ASP A 26 -17.90 -8.91 13.73
C ASP A 26 -16.54 -9.61 13.60
N ILE A 27 -16.55 -10.93 13.40
CA ILE A 27 -15.34 -11.73 13.25
C ILE A 27 -14.69 -11.47 11.88
N ALA A 28 -15.50 -11.21 10.84
CA ALA A 28 -15.03 -11.09 9.47
C ALA A 28 -13.93 -10.04 9.26
N LYS A 29 -13.89 -8.99 10.10
CA LYS A 29 -12.88 -7.93 10.07
C LYS A 29 -11.51 -8.37 10.61
N GLY A 30 -11.48 -9.38 11.47
CA GLY A 30 -10.26 -9.93 12.09
C GLY A 30 -9.69 -11.15 11.37
N LEU A 31 -10.36 -11.63 10.33
CA LEU A 31 -9.93 -12.79 9.56
C LEU A 31 -9.13 -12.38 8.32
N PHE A 32 -8.14 -13.21 7.99
CA PHE A 32 -7.41 -13.13 6.74
C PHE A 32 -8.02 -14.10 5.74
N TYR A 33 -8.27 -13.65 4.51
CA TYR A 33 -8.88 -14.47 3.46
C TYR A 33 -7.90 -14.76 2.35
N HIS A 34 -7.71 -16.04 2.03
CA HIS A 34 -6.79 -16.44 0.98
C HIS A 34 -7.24 -17.72 0.27
N HIS A 35 -6.92 -17.85 -1.00
CA HIS A 35 -7.31 -19.02 -1.81
C HIS A 35 -6.48 -20.27 -1.47
N ASP A 36 -5.23 -20.07 -1.06
CA ASP A 36 -4.28 -21.13 -0.74
C ASP A 36 -3.97 -21.16 0.75
N ALA A 37 -4.02 -22.35 1.36
CA ALA A 37 -3.70 -22.58 2.77
C ALA A 37 -2.20 -22.77 3.04
N THR A 38 -1.39 -23.03 2.02
CA THR A 38 0.05 -23.25 2.16
C THR A 38 0.86 -21.97 2.32
N PHE A 39 0.28 -20.82 1.95
CA PHE A 39 0.93 -19.51 2.04
C PHE A 39 0.87 -18.88 3.45
N CYS A 40 0.07 -19.46 4.35
CA CYS A 40 -0.28 -18.83 5.62
C CYS A 40 0.42 -19.51 6.81
N ASP A 41 1.75 -19.60 6.80
CA ASP A 41 2.50 -20.16 7.92
C ASP A 41 2.26 -19.36 9.21
N GLY A 42 1.99 -20.08 10.31
CA GLY A 42 1.58 -19.50 11.60
C GLY A 42 0.12 -19.03 11.68
N TYR A 43 -0.67 -19.13 10.60
CA TYR A 43 -2.09 -18.82 10.64
C TYR A 43 -2.91 -20.08 10.94
N THR A 44 -4.05 -19.91 11.59
CA THR A 44 -4.97 -21.02 11.89
C THR A 44 -6.17 -20.97 10.96
N LEU A 45 -6.42 -22.03 10.20
CA LEU A 45 -7.63 -22.15 9.40
C LEU A 45 -8.86 -22.28 10.31
N VAL A 46 -9.83 -21.38 10.14
CA VAL A 46 -11.05 -21.36 10.96
C VAL A 46 -12.34 -21.48 10.18
N GLY A 47 -12.28 -21.42 8.84
CA GLY A 47 -13.45 -21.62 8.00
C GLY A 47 -13.24 -21.20 6.55
N THR A 48 -14.34 -20.87 5.90
CA THR A 48 -14.38 -20.43 4.50
C THR A 48 -15.29 -19.22 4.34
N ALA A 49 -15.02 -18.37 3.35
CA ALA A 49 -15.86 -17.24 2.98
C ALA A 49 -16.24 -17.31 1.50
N GLU A 50 -17.52 -17.09 1.20
CA GLU A 50 -17.95 -16.83 -0.18
C GLU A 50 -17.70 -15.36 -0.50
N VAL A 51 -16.93 -15.11 -1.56
CA VAL A 51 -16.60 -13.76 -2.02
C VAL A 51 -17.25 -13.54 -3.37
N GLU A 52 -17.98 -12.44 -3.47
CA GLU A 52 -18.49 -11.92 -4.72
C GLU A 52 -17.66 -10.72 -5.16
N VAL A 53 -16.95 -10.88 -6.27
CA VAL A 53 -16.16 -9.80 -6.87
C VAL A 53 -16.95 -9.15 -8.00
N THR A 54 -17.16 -7.85 -7.86
CA THR A 54 -17.71 -6.96 -8.89
C THR A 54 -16.58 -6.10 -9.42
N LEU A 55 -16.23 -6.32 -10.69
CA LEU A 55 -15.21 -5.53 -11.37
C LEU A 55 -15.87 -4.29 -12.00
N ILE A 56 -15.23 -3.13 -11.84
CA ILE A 56 -15.59 -1.91 -12.57
C ILE A 56 -15.17 -2.03 -14.05
N ALA A 57 -15.69 -1.15 -14.89
CA ALA A 57 -15.38 -1.15 -16.32
C ALA A 57 -13.87 -0.93 -16.56
N VAL A 58 -13.31 -1.61 -17.57
CA VAL A 58 -11.87 -1.50 -17.91
C VAL A 58 -11.47 -0.05 -18.20
N SER A 59 -12.35 0.71 -18.85
CA SER A 59 -12.13 2.14 -19.11
C SER A 59 -11.96 2.95 -17.82
N GLU A 60 -12.72 2.63 -16.79
CA GLU A 60 -12.64 3.29 -15.48
C GLU A 60 -11.34 2.92 -14.75
N VAL A 61 -10.92 1.65 -14.83
CA VAL A 61 -9.61 1.21 -14.29
C VAL A 61 -8.47 1.98 -14.96
N ILE A 62 -8.52 2.13 -16.29
CA ILE A 62 -7.51 2.88 -17.06
C ILE A 62 -7.50 4.35 -16.65
N ASP A 63 -8.68 4.97 -16.50
CA ASP A 63 -8.82 6.37 -16.09
C ASP A 63 -8.23 6.61 -14.69
N GLN A 64 -8.54 5.74 -13.73
CA GLN A 64 -7.99 5.81 -12.38
C GLN A 64 -6.46 5.64 -12.37
N LYS A 65 -5.93 4.69 -13.14
CA LYS A 65 -4.47 4.52 -13.27
C LYS A 65 -3.80 5.74 -13.90
N ARG A 66 -4.41 6.32 -14.95
CA ARG A 66 -3.89 7.53 -15.60
C ARG A 66 -3.80 8.68 -14.59
N LYS A 67 -4.87 8.94 -13.83
CA LYS A 67 -4.90 9.97 -12.78
C LYS A 67 -3.82 9.77 -11.72
N ALA A 68 -3.62 8.53 -11.28
CA ALA A 68 -2.57 8.21 -10.31
C ALA A 68 -1.15 8.50 -10.86
N ILE A 69 -0.91 8.17 -12.13
CA ILE A 69 0.36 8.45 -12.80
C ILE A 69 0.57 9.97 -12.98
N GLU A 70 -0.47 10.70 -13.40
CA GLU A 70 -0.42 12.16 -13.52
C GLU A 70 -0.11 12.83 -12.18
N ALA A 71 -0.73 12.37 -11.09
CA ALA A 71 -0.45 12.88 -9.74
C ALA A 71 0.99 12.58 -9.30
N GLN A 72 1.50 11.38 -9.59
CA GLN A 72 2.89 11.01 -9.29
C GLN A 72 3.87 11.88 -10.08
N LEU A 73 3.62 12.10 -11.38
CA LEU A 73 4.45 12.97 -12.22
C LEU A 73 4.51 14.39 -11.67
N GLN A 74 3.35 14.96 -11.28
CA GLN A 74 3.29 16.30 -10.71
C GLN A 74 4.12 16.42 -9.42
N LYS A 75 4.04 15.41 -8.55
CA LYS A 75 4.84 15.35 -7.33
C LYS A 75 6.33 15.30 -7.64
N ASP A 76 6.74 14.44 -8.56
CA ASP A 76 8.15 14.27 -8.94
C ASP A 76 8.73 15.55 -9.56
N MET A 77 7.93 16.28 -10.34
CA MET A 77 8.31 17.58 -10.88
C MET A 77 8.57 18.59 -9.76
N ALA A 78 7.65 18.72 -8.79
CA ALA A 78 7.81 19.62 -7.67
C ALA A 78 9.06 19.28 -6.82
N ASP A 79 9.25 17.99 -6.52
CA ASP A 79 10.43 17.51 -5.77
C ASP A 79 11.74 17.78 -6.53
N SER A 80 11.72 17.64 -7.87
CA SER A 80 12.86 17.95 -8.73
C SER A 80 13.19 19.44 -8.72
N GLU A 81 12.20 20.33 -8.82
CA GLU A 81 12.40 21.77 -8.78
C GLU A 81 13.05 22.22 -7.46
N VAL A 82 12.55 21.72 -6.33
CA VAL A 82 13.14 21.98 -5.00
C VAL A 82 14.60 21.50 -4.94
N ARG A 83 14.88 20.31 -5.47
CA ARG A 83 16.24 19.75 -5.51
C ARG A 83 17.17 20.60 -6.38
N GLN A 84 16.70 21.02 -7.55
CA GLN A 84 17.45 21.89 -8.45
C GLN A 84 17.75 23.25 -7.81
N GLY A 85 16.80 23.83 -7.09
CA GLY A 85 17.01 25.07 -6.32
C GLY A 85 18.16 24.93 -5.32
N LYS A 86 18.12 23.88 -4.49
CA LYS A 86 19.19 23.59 -3.52
C LYS A 86 20.56 23.41 -4.17
N LEU A 87 20.63 22.69 -5.30
CA LEU A 87 21.89 22.51 -6.03
C LEU A 87 22.44 23.84 -6.56
N ARG A 88 21.57 24.72 -7.07
CA ARG A 88 21.97 26.06 -7.53
C ARG A 88 22.49 26.93 -6.38
N GLU A 89 21.83 26.89 -5.22
CA GLU A 89 22.29 27.59 -4.01
C GLU A 89 23.67 27.10 -3.58
N GLN A 90 23.90 25.78 -3.55
CA GLN A 90 25.20 25.19 -3.23
C GLN A 90 26.29 25.65 -4.21
N ILE A 91 25.99 25.67 -5.52
CA ILE A 91 26.93 26.18 -6.54
C ILE A 91 27.28 27.65 -6.27
N GLN A 92 26.29 28.50 -5.99
CA GLN A 92 26.52 29.92 -5.70
C GLN A 92 27.36 30.12 -4.44
N GLN A 93 27.11 29.34 -3.38
CA GLN A 93 27.93 29.36 -2.16
C GLN A 93 29.38 29.01 -2.46
N LEU A 94 29.64 27.99 -3.28
CA LEU A 94 31.00 27.61 -3.67
C LEU A 94 31.70 28.68 -4.49
N LEU A 95 31.01 29.32 -5.45
CA LEU A 95 31.58 30.40 -6.26
C LEU A 95 31.85 31.68 -5.46
N ALA A 96 31.12 31.91 -4.38
CA ALA A 96 31.28 33.07 -3.51
C ALA A 96 32.43 32.91 -2.49
N LEU A 97 33.00 31.71 -2.34
CA LEU A 97 34.20 31.52 -1.53
C LEU A 97 35.37 32.22 -2.22
N PRO A 98 36.04 33.17 -1.55
CA PRO A 98 37.25 33.77 -2.12
C PRO A 98 38.28 32.67 -2.33
N ASN A 99 38.78 32.53 -3.57
CA ASN A 99 39.97 31.74 -3.83
C ASN A 99 41.06 32.31 -2.93
N GLY A 100 41.51 31.54 -1.94
CA GLY A 100 42.50 31.94 -0.94
C GLY A 100 43.88 32.18 -1.57
N VAL A 101 43.99 33.19 -2.43
CA VAL A 101 45.24 33.80 -2.83
C VAL A 101 45.36 35.02 -1.94
N GLU A 102 46.05 34.84 -0.80
CA GLU A 102 46.63 35.96 -0.07
C GLU A 102 47.48 36.79 -1.06
N ALA A 103 47.24 38.10 -1.07
CA ALA A 103 47.93 39.08 -1.92
C ALA A 103 49.39 39.30 -1.47
#